data_AF-A0A7Y3ERX9-F1
#
_entry.id   AF-A0A7Y3ERX9-F1
#
_cell.length_a   1.000
_cell.length_b   1.000
_cell.length_c   1.000
_cell.angle_alpha   90.00
_cell.angle_beta   90.00
_cell.angle_gamma   90.00
#
_symmetry.space_group_name_H-M   'P 1'
#
loop_
_entity.id
_entity.type
_entity.pdbx_description
1 polymer ?
#
loop_
_entity_poly.entity_id
_entity_poly.type
_entity_poly.pdbx_seq_one_letter_code
_entity_poly.pdbx_strand_id
1 'polypeptide(L)'
;MHKSIFSTEISPLKQSVAGIVLVLLLSLILKLLISGNYISNNPTFYWEGSFSILLIYMVFTCLWSFSFSDKNKYIFHGIIGFVLLAAAGGYIAQIFSKYSMDEAGAFRMLYLIFTICYIIFLGIVNAMRKILELVKKQDARLRGEVED
;
A
#
# COMPACT_ATOMS: atom_id res chain seq x y z
N MET A 1 -8.06 -25.68 11.64
CA MET A 1 -7.36 -24.71 12.50
C MET A 1 -7.25 -23.39 11.75
N HIS A 2 -8.25 -22.50 11.89
CA HIS A 2 -8.23 -21.19 11.23
C HIS A 2 -7.19 -20.32 11.91
N LYS A 3 -6.00 -20.15 11.31
CA LYS A 3 -5.07 -19.10 11.75
C LYS A 3 -5.75 -17.76 11.49
N SER A 4 -6.04 -17.03 12.56
CA SER A 4 -6.58 -15.68 12.49
C SER A 4 -5.67 -14.82 11.60
N ILE A 5 -6.26 -14.03 10.70
CA ILE A 5 -5.56 -13.11 9.78
C ILE A 5 -4.62 -12.12 10.52
N PHE A 6 -4.79 -11.98 11.83
CA PHE A 6 -3.96 -11.15 12.71
C PHE A 6 -2.69 -11.84 13.23
N SER A 7 -2.57 -13.17 13.07
CA SER A 7 -1.42 -13.97 13.52
C SER A 7 -0.34 -14.17 12.46
N THR A 8 -0.60 -13.74 11.23
CA THR A 8 0.34 -13.90 10.11
C THR A 8 1.07 -12.59 9.88
N GLU A 9 2.38 -12.60 10.10
CA GLU A 9 3.27 -11.50 9.79
C GLU A 9 3.44 -11.36 8.27
N ILE A 10 2.62 -10.53 7.65
CA ILE A 10 2.75 -10.23 6.23
C ILE A 10 3.68 -9.04 6.06
N SER A 11 4.93 -9.30 5.65
CA SER A 11 5.90 -8.24 5.36
C SER A 11 5.39 -7.30 4.25
N PRO A 12 5.54 -5.97 4.38
CA PRO A 12 5.08 -5.00 3.37
C PRO A 12 5.64 -5.27 1.96
N LEU A 13 6.87 -5.76 1.85
CA LEU A 13 7.46 -6.13 0.55
C LEU A 13 6.67 -7.24 -0.18
N LYS A 14 6.13 -8.21 0.56
CA LYS A 14 5.27 -9.24 -0.07
C LYS A 14 3.96 -8.62 -0.55
N GLN A 15 3.42 -7.65 0.18
CA GLN A 15 2.22 -6.91 -0.23
C GLN A 15 2.48 -6.07 -1.47
N SER A 16 3.65 -5.43 -1.59
CA SER A 16 3.99 -4.64 -2.77
C SER A 16 4.16 -5.52 -4.00
N VAL A 17 4.80 -6.69 -3.87
CA VAL A 17 4.90 -7.67 -4.97
C VAL A 17 3.52 -8.16 -5.40
N ALA A 18 2.65 -8.51 -4.46
CA ALA A 18 1.27 -8.88 -4.76
C ALA A 18 0.50 -7.74 -5.45
N GLY A 19 0.71 -6.49 -5.01
CA GLY A 19 0.16 -5.29 -5.64
C GLY A 19 0.62 -5.13 -7.08
N ILE A 20 1.91 -5.33 -7.38
CA ILE A 20 2.43 -5.25 -8.75
C ILE A 20 1.78 -6.30 -9.65
N VAL A 21 1.68 -7.55 -9.18
CA VAL A 21 1.02 -8.62 -9.92
C VAL A 21 -0.44 -8.26 -10.18
N LEU A 22 -1.13 -7.67 -9.21
CA LEU A 22 -2.51 -7.24 -9.37
C LEU A 22 -2.65 -6.10 -10.38
N VAL A 23 -1.75 -5.10 -10.38
CA VAL A 23 -1.73 -4.03 -11.39
C VAL A 23 -1.50 -4.60 -12.79
N LEU A 24 -0.57 -5.56 -12.93
CA LEU A 24 -0.33 -6.25 -14.20
C LEU A 24 -1.58 -6.97 -14.70
N LEU A 25 -2.22 -7.76 -13.83
CA LEU A 25 -3.43 -8.51 -14.17
C LEU A 25 -4.58 -7.58 -14.56
N LEU A 26 -4.81 -6.52 -13.78
CA LEU A 26 -5.84 -5.51 -14.06
C LEU A 26 -5.59 -4.84 -15.43
N SER A 27 -4.34 -4.46 -15.70
CA SER A 27 -3.95 -3.85 -16.98
C SER A 27 -4.15 -4.82 -18.16
N LEU A 28 -3.88 -6.10 -17.97
CA LEU A 28 -4.09 -7.13 -18.98
C LEU A 28 -5.58 -7.35 -19.27
N ILE A 29 -6.41 -7.40 -18.23
CA ILE A 29 -7.87 -7.50 -18.36
C ILE A 29 -8.43 -6.27 -19.09
N LEU A 30 -8.01 -5.06 -18.72
CA LEU A 30 -8.42 -3.82 -19.40
C LEU A 30 -8.06 -3.86 -20.89
N LYS A 31 -6.85 -4.31 -21.22
CA LYS A 31 -6.41 -4.43 -22.61
C LYS A 31 -7.27 -5.42 -23.41
N LEU A 32 -7.64 -6.55 -22.81
CA LEU A 32 -8.53 -7.54 -23.45
C LEU A 32 -9.93 -6.96 -23.68
N LEU A 33 -10.49 -6.23 -22.72
CA LEU A 33 -11.82 -5.62 -22.83
C LEU A 33 -11.87 -4.51 -23.89
N ILE A 34 -10.82 -3.69 -23.98
CA ILE A 34 -10.68 -2.64 -25.01
C ILE A 34 -10.51 -3.28 -26.39
N SER A 35 -9.69 -4.33 -26.50
CA SER A 35 -9.53 -5.07 -27.77
C SER A 35 -10.82 -5.75 -28.24
N GLY A 36 -11.70 -6.12 -27.30
CA GLY A 36 -13.02 -6.69 -27.60
C GLY A 36 -14.11 -5.65 -27.89
N ASN A 37 -13.77 -4.35 -27.95
CA ASN A 37 -14.72 -3.23 -28.10
C ASN A 37 -15.83 -3.18 -27.02
N TYR A 38 -15.61 -3.78 -25.85
CA TYR A 38 -16.57 -3.73 -24.74
C TYR A 38 -16.50 -2.41 -23.96
N ILE A 39 -15.34 -1.74 -23.99
CA ILE A 39 -15.06 -0.49 -23.26
C ILE A 39 -14.38 0.47 -24.22
N SER A 40 -14.63 1.78 -24.05
CA SER A 40 -13.92 2.82 -24.80
C SER A 40 -12.42 2.80 -24.52
N ASN A 41 -11.63 3.07 -25.55
CA ASN A 41 -10.18 3.17 -25.44
C ASN A 41 -9.80 4.49 -24.76
N ASN A 42 -9.94 4.56 -23.44
CA ASN A 42 -9.46 5.69 -22.65
C ASN A 42 -8.12 5.33 -21.97
N PRO A 43 -7.03 6.04 -22.31
CA PRO A 43 -5.71 5.77 -21.75
C PRO A 43 -5.61 6.03 -20.24
N THR A 44 -6.54 6.77 -19.63
CA THR A 44 -6.52 7.08 -18.18
C THR A 44 -6.86 5.88 -17.30
N PHE A 45 -7.60 4.89 -17.82
CA PHE A 45 -8.04 3.73 -17.02
C PHE A 45 -6.87 2.91 -16.46
N TYR A 46 -5.76 2.78 -17.20
CA TYR A 46 -4.57 2.08 -16.71
C TYR A 46 -3.91 2.80 -15.53
N TRP A 47 -3.90 4.13 -15.57
CA TRP A 47 -3.36 4.96 -14.49
C TRP A 47 -4.25 4.89 -13.25
N GLU A 48 -5.56 5.08 -13.41
CA GLU A 48 -6.55 4.99 -12.33
C GLU A 48 -6.51 3.63 -11.63
N GLY A 49 -6.36 2.55 -12.39
CA GLY A 49 -6.19 1.19 -11.88
C GLY A 49 -4.93 1.05 -11.01
N SER A 50 -3.79 1.55 -11.49
CA SER A 50 -2.54 1.55 -10.72
C SER A 50 -2.66 2.34 -9.41
N PHE A 51 -3.26 3.54 -9.45
CA PHE A 51 -3.46 4.37 -8.25
C PHE A 51 -4.38 3.70 -7.23
N SER A 52 -5.43 3.02 -7.68
CA SER A 52 -6.34 2.30 -6.79
C SER A 52 -5.61 1.19 -6.02
N ILE A 53 -4.73 0.43 -6.69
CA ILE A 53 -3.92 -0.59 -6.02
C ILE A 53 -2.90 0.04 -5.06
N LEU A 54 -2.31 1.18 -5.43
CA LEU A 54 -1.40 1.92 -4.54
C LEU A 54 -2.10 2.37 -3.26
N LEU A 55 -3.34 2.87 -3.34
CA LEU A 55 -4.15 3.24 -2.16
C LEU A 55 -4.48 2.03 -1.29
N ILE A 56 -4.87 0.92 -1.92
CA ILE A 56 -5.13 -0.34 -1.23
C ILE A 56 -3.88 -0.76 -0.44
N TYR A 57 -2.70 -0.73 -1.07
CA TYR A 57 -1.43 -1.00 -0.41
C TYR A 57 -1.18 -0.08 0.80
N MET A 58 -1.45 1.22 0.67
CA MET A 58 -1.30 2.17 1.78
C MET A 58 -2.17 1.76 2.98
N VAL A 59 -3.45 1.49 2.75
CA VAL A 59 -4.40 1.09 3.81
C VAL A 59 -3.96 -0.21 4.46
N PHE A 60 -3.60 -1.22 3.67
CA PHE A 60 -3.16 -2.51 4.19
C PHE A 60 -1.84 -2.44 4.95
N THR A 61 -0.89 -1.62 4.49
CA THR A 61 0.36 -1.38 5.21
C THR A 61 0.09 -0.76 6.58
N CYS A 62 -0.89 0.14 6.68
CA CYS A 62 -1.33 0.71 7.94
C CYS A 62 -1.98 -0.33 8.86
N LEU A 63 -2.91 -1.15 8.33
CA LEU A 63 -3.63 -2.17 9.11
C LEU A 63 -2.70 -3.26 9.64
N TRP A 64 -1.79 -3.77 8.82
CA TRP A 64 -0.88 -4.84 9.23
C TRP A 64 0.34 -4.35 9.99
N SER A 65 0.53 -3.03 10.10
CA SER A 65 1.56 -2.47 10.95
C SER A 65 1.43 -3.10 12.33
N PHE A 66 0.24 -3.07 12.94
CA PHE A 66 -0.07 -3.54 14.30
C PHE A 66 0.45 -4.91 14.69
N SER A 67 0.44 -5.88 13.77
CA SER A 67 0.83 -7.26 14.08
C SER A 67 2.33 -7.51 14.05
N PHE A 68 3.13 -6.59 13.49
CA PHE A 68 4.58 -6.80 13.33
C PHE A 68 5.37 -6.40 14.59
N SER A 69 6.27 -7.28 15.05
CA SER A 69 7.09 -7.07 16.24
C SER A 69 8.19 -6.02 16.05
N ASP A 70 8.85 -6.01 14.89
CA ASP A 70 9.91 -5.06 14.57
C ASP A 70 9.38 -3.85 13.80
N LYS A 71 9.15 -2.77 14.55
CA LYS A 71 8.59 -1.51 14.06
C LYS A 71 9.47 -0.83 13.00
N ASN A 72 10.77 -0.70 13.28
CA ASN A 72 11.66 0.06 12.39
C ASN A 72 11.81 -0.69 11.06
N LYS A 73 11.95 -2.01 11.13
CA LYS A 73 12.01 -2.85 9.94
C LYS A 73 10.71 -2.74 9.14
N TYR A 74 9.55 -2.83 9.78
CA TYR A 74 8.26 -2.74 9.08
C TYR A 74 8.07 -1.40 8.36
N ILE A 75 8.36 -0.28 9.02
CA ILE A 75 8.25 1.07 8.45
C ILE A 75 9.14 1.20 7.22
N PHE A 76 10.41 0.79 7.34
CA PHE A 76 11.36 0.86 6.24
C PHE A 76 10.94 -0.02 5.06
N HIS A 77 10.50 -1.25 5.32
CA HIS A 77 9.99 -2.16 4.29
C HIS A 77 8.70 -1.61 3.65
N GLY A 78 7.86 -0.92 4.42
CA GLY A 78 6.65 -0.25 3.94
C GLY A 78 6.96 0.86 2.95
N ILE A 79 7.93 1.73 3.28
CA ILE A 79 8.39 2.81 2.40
C ILE A 79 8.98 2.25 1.12
N ILE A 80 9.87 1.25 1.22
CA ILE A 80 10.45 0.60 0.03
C ILE A 80 9.35 -0.03 -0.83
N GLY A 81 8.42 -0.77 -0.21
CA GLY A 81 7.33 -1.40 -0.93
C GLY A 81 6.39 -0.38 -1.59
N PHE A 82 6.16 0.77 -0.96
CA PHE A 82 5.38 1.87 -1.54
C PHE A 82 6.07 2.44 -2.78
N VAL A 83 7.35 2.80 -2.67
CA VAL A 83 8.13 3.36 -3.79
C VAL A 83 8.21 2.35 -4.93
N LEU A 84 8.46 1.09 -4.61
CA LEU A 84 8.57 0.02 -5.59
C LEU A 84 7.24 -0.24 -6.32
N LEU A 85 6.12 -0.25 -5.59
CA LEU A 85 4.78 -0.39 -6.19
C LEU A 85 4.40 0.84 -7.01
N ALA A 86 4.68 2.05 -6.53
CA ALA A 86 4.40 3.30 -7.23
C ALA A 86 5.20 3.38 -8.55
N ALA A 87 6.49 3.07 -8.51
CA ALA A 87 7.35 3.07 -9.70
C ALA A 87 6.95 1.98 -10.69
N ALA A 88 6.75 0.74 -10.22
CA ALA A 88 6.34 -0.37 -11.08
C ALA A 88 4.95 -0.16 -11.67
N GLY A 89 3.98 0.28 -10.85
CA GLY A 89 2.62 0.56 -11.30
C GLY A 89 2.56 1.68 -12.33
N GLY A 90 3.29 2.78 -12.10
CA GLY A 90 3.44 3.86 -13.07
C GLY A 90 4.09 3.40 -14.38
N TYR A 91 5.15 2.58 -14.30
CA TYR A 91 5.82 2.04 -15.47
C TYR A 91 4.92 1.09 -16.28
N ILE A 92 4.18 0.21 -15.60
CA ILE A 92 3.20 -0.67 -16.24
C ILE A 92 2.10 0.16 -16.91
N ALA A 93 1.52 1.12 -16.20
CA ALA A 93 0.49 1.99 -16.74
C ALA A 93 0.98 2.72 -18.00
N GLN A 94 2.22 3.23 -17.99
CA GLN A 94 2.83 3.90 -19.14
C GLN A 94 2.98 2.96 -20.35
N ILE A 95 3.43 1.72 -20.17
CA ILE A 95 3.56 0.74 -21.27
C ILE A 95 2.21 0.44 -21.93
N PHE A 96 1.16 0.26 -21.12
CA PHE A 96 -0.16 -0.12 -21.63
C PHE A 96 -0.94 1.08 -22.18
N SER A 97 -0.83 2.23 -21.54
CA SER A 97 -1.47 3.48 -21.94
C SER A 97 -0.80 4.10 -23.18
N LYS A 98 0.51 3.91 -23.36
CA LYS A 98 1.38 4.58 -24.35
C LYS A 98 1.50 6.10 -24.18
N TYR A 99 0.74 6.71 -23.27
CA TYR A 99 0.86 8.12 -22.90
C TYR A 99 1.92 8.28 -21.81
N SER A 100 2.71 9.36 -21.91
CA SER A 100 3.67 9.69 -20.87
C SER A 100 2.98 10.34 -19.67
N MET A 101 3.61 10.21 -18.50
CA MET A 101 3.14 10.78 -17.24
C MET A 101 2.94 12.31 -17.30
N ASP A 102 3.58 13.02 -18.23
CA ASP A 102 3.44 14.47 -18.43
C ASP A 102 2.26 14.85 -19.35
N GLU A 103 1.84 13.98 -20.28
CA GLU A 103 0.66 14.24 -21.13
C GLU A 103 -0.64 14.13 -20.34
N ALA A 104 -0.60 13.41 -19.22
CA ALA A 104 -1.71 13.22 -18.32
C ALA A 104 -1.47 13.94 -16.98
N GLY A 105 -1.09 15.23 -17.06
CA GLY A 105 -0.51 16.05 -15.98
C GLY A 105 -1.19 16.03 -14.60
N ALA A 106 -2.47 15.64 -14.51
CA ALA A 106 -3.13 15.37 -13.22
C ALA A 106 -2.45 14.22 -12.44
N PHE A 107 -1.91 13.21 -13.11
CA PHE A 107 -1.31 12.04 -12.46
C PHE A 107 0.04 12.33 -11.79
N ARG A 108 0.83 13.28 -12.31
CA ARG A 108 2.07 13.72 -11.64
C ARG A 108 1.78 14.33 -10.27
N MET A 109 0.75 15.17 -10.19
CA MET A 109 0.24 15.74 -8.94
C MET A 109 -0.28 14.65 -8.00
N LEU A 110 -1.01 13.66 -8.52
CA LEU A 110 -1.54 12.57 -7.70
C LEU A 110 -0.43 11.75 -7.03
N TYR A 111 0.68 11.44 -7.72
CA TYR A 111 1.81 10.75 -7.08
C TYR A 111 2.42 11.55 -5.93
N LEU A 112 2.56 12.87 -6.10
CA LEU A 112 3.07 13.74 -5.04
C LEU A 112 2.12 13.76 -3.85
N ILE A 113 0.82 13.96 -4.09
CA ILE A 113 -0.22 13.94 -3.05
C ILE A 113 -0.22 12.60 -2.32
N PHE A 114 -0.19 11.48 -3.04
CA PHE A 114 -0.26 10.15 -2.43
C PHE A 114 0.99 9.84 -1.60
N THR A 115 2.16 10.30 -2.04
CA THR A 115 3.40 10.17 -1.27
C THR A 115 3.32 10.93 0.05
N ILE A 116 2.83 12.18 0.01
CA ILE A 116 2.62 12.99 1.22
C ILE A 116 1.58 12.33 2.13
N CYS A 117 0.44 11.91 1.58
CA CYS A 117 -0.60 11.21 2.32
C CYS A 117 -0.05 9.96 2.99
N TYR A 118 0.77 9.16 2.29
CA TYR A 118 1.33 7.93 2.83
C TYR A 118 2.25 8.20 4.03
N ILE A 119 3.11 9.22 3.96
CA ILE A 119 3.97 9.61 5.08
C ILE A 119 3.12 10.03 6.30
N ILE A 120 2.06 10.81 6.07
CA ILE A 120 1.13 11.23 7.13
C ILE A 120 0.44 10.01 7.76
N PHE A 121 -0.13 9.12 6.95
CA PHE A 121 -0.79 7.90 7.43
C PHE A 121 0.16 7.02 8.26
N LEU A 122 1.39 6.84 7.77
CA LEU A 122 2.41 6.07 8.47
C LEU A 122 2.76 6.71 9.82
N GLY A 123 2.84 8.04 9.87
CA GLY A 123 3.03 8.81 11.10
C GLY A 123 1.91 8.60 12.11
N ILE A 124 0.65 8.69 11.68
CA ILE A 124 -0.54 8.49 12.53
C ILE A 124 -0.56 7.08 13.12
N VAL A 125 -0.37 6.05 12.29
CA VAL A 125 -0.37 4.65 12.74
C VAL A 125 0.75 4.40 13.74
N ASN A 126 1.93 4.97 13.48
CA ASN A 126 3.06 4.85 14.38
C ASN A 126 2.80 5.50 15.75
N ALA A 127 2.16 6.67 15.77
CA ALA A 127 1.76 7.34 17.00
C ALA A 127 0.73 6.50 17.78
N MET A 128 -0.30 5.98 17.09
CA MET A 128 -1.32 5.12 17.69
C MET A 128 -0.73 3.85 18.31
N ARG A 129 0.24 3.21 17.65
CA ARG A 129 0.94 2.04 18.21
C ARG A 129 1.70 2.38 19.48
N LYS A 130 2.40 3.52 19.51
CA LYS A 130 3.09 4.01 20.72
C LYS A 130 2.11 4.24 21.88
N ILE A 131 0.92 4.79 21.60
CA ILE A 131 -0.13 4.96 22.61
C ILE A 131 -0.58 3.59 23.15
N LEU A 132 -0.81 2.60 22.29
CA LEU A 132 -1.21 1.25 22.71
C LEU A 132 -0.13 0.56 23.57
N GLU A 133 1.16 0.74 23.25
CA GLU A 133 2.26 0.23 24.07
C GLU A 133 2.29 0.87 25.46
N LEU A 134 2.05 2.19 25.54
CA LEU A 134 1.96 2.89 26.82
C LEU A 134 0.78 2.39 27.65
N VAL A 135 -0.39 2.20 27.02
CA VAL A 135 -1.59 1.67 27.69
C VAL A 135 -1.34 0.25 28.20
N LYS A 136 -0.76 -0.64 27.38
CA LYS A 136 -0.41 -2.00 27.81
C LYS A 136 0.55 -2.00 29.01
N LYS A 137 1.55 -1.10 29.00
CA LYS A 137 2.49 -0.94 30.11
C LYS A 137 1.82 -0.41 31.39
N GLN A 138 0.84 0.49 31.25
CA GLN A 138 0.05 0.98 32.38
C GLN A 138 -0.86 -0.10 32.94
N ASP A 139 -1.56 -0.86 32.09
CA ASP A 139 -2.43 -1.97 32.51
C ASP A 139 -1.63 -3.07 33.24
N ALA A 140 -0.45 -3.44 32.72
CA ALA A 140 0.42 -4.42 33.38
C ALA A 140 0.91 -3.96 34.77
N ARG A 141 1.24 -2.66 34.93
CA ARG A 141 1.59 -2.08 36.23
C ARG A 141 0.41 -2.08 37.20
N LEU A 142 -0.81 -1.81 36.72
CA LEU A 142 -2.02 -1.82 37.54
C LEU A 142 -2.43 -3.24 37.97
N ARG A 143 -2.08 -4.27 37.18
CA ARG A 143 -2.31 -5.68 37.50
C ARG A 143 -1.27 -6.30 38.44
N GLY A 144 -0.20 -5.58 38.78
CA GLY A 144 0.87 -6.09 39.65
C GLY A 144 1.78 -7.13 38.99
N GLU A 145 1.77 -7.27 37.67
CA GLU A 145 2.62 -8.24 36.93
C GLU A 145 4.09 -7.79 36.79
N VAL A 146 4.48 -6.71 37.48
CA VAL A 146 5.85 -6.18 37.49
C VAL A 146 6.37 -6.28 38.92
N GLU A 147 6.62 -7.51 39.38
CA GLU A 147 7.52 -7.78 40.50
C GLU A 147 8.86 -8.25 39.91
N ASP A 148 9.90 -7.44 40.19
CA ASP A 148 11.35 -7.56 39.94
C ASP A 148 11.89 -7.48 38.49
#